data_AF-A0AAU8MPL5-F1
#
_entry.id   AF-A0AAU8MPL5-F1
#
_cell.length_a   1.000
_cell.length_b   1.000
_cell.length_c   1.000
_cell.angle_alpha   90.00
_cell.angle_beta   90.00
_cell.angle_gamma   90.00
#
_symmetry.space_group_name_H-M   'P 1'
#
loop_
_entity.id
_entity.type
_entity.pdbx_description
1 polymer ?
#
loop_
_entity_poly.entity_id
_entity_poly.type
_entity_poly.pdbx_seq_one_letter_code
_entity_poly.pdbx_strand_id
1 'polypeptide(L)'
;MSALREADPGVGVAPVPMQEEERRRLARFAGLDRPASGQGLWRGVLRPWLSLIPASVLLAWLAQRALLLPSWLESRLLPVLAAYLSASGLAIAGRWLWLRRRRAQWRRRVHGPYLADLDRGDVEEERYAFDACKSWREPERGAVLHLLRIDAERCFAVHDYRDEDYAAFLAGEAPRRLLRPARRAVLRRAPVSRLALSLRFDDDAFATVVEDGPYSDRWPPNRQVWRVPWDEVEQRLMAA
;
A
#
# COMPACT_ATOMS: atom_id res chain seq x y z
N MET A 1 -13.40 -4.83 7.91
CA MET A 1 -13.74 -5.32 9.26
C MET A 1 -12.43 -5.44 10.01
N SER A 2 -11.98 -4.35 10.62
CA SER A 2 -10.76 -4.34 11.43
C SER A 2 -11.09 -4.96 12.77
N ALA A 3 -10.58 -6.17 13.01
CA ALA A 3 -10.43 -6.67 14.36
C ALA A 3 -9.54 -5.67 15.10
N LEU A 4 -10.15 -4.90 16.00
CA LEU A 4 -9.45 -4.11 17.01
C LEU A 4 -8.67 -5.13 17.86
N ARG A 5 -7.43 -5.39 17.47
CA ARG A 5 -6.47 -6.13 18.29
C ARG A 5 -6.19 -5.28 19.52
N GLU A 6 -6.63 -5.78 20.67
CA GLU A 6 -6.24 -5.28 22.00
C GLU A 6 -4.73 -5.06 22.05
N ALA A 7 -4.35 -3.86 22.50
CA ALA A 7 -2.98 -3.54 22.86
C ALA A 7 -2.48 -4.62 23.83
N ASP A 8 -1.35 -5.23 23.51
CA ASP A 8 -0.79 -6.32 24.30
C ASP A 8 -0.34 -5.77 25.68
N PRO A 9 -0.97 -6.17 26.80
CA PRO A 9 -0.80 -5.51 28.10
C PRO A 9 0.61 -5.64 28.70
N GLY A 10 1.51 -6.41 28.08
CA GLY A 10 2.87 -6.62 28.56
C GLY A 10 3.95 -5.73 27.92
N VAL A 11 3.64 -5.00 26.84
CA VAL A 11 4.62 -4.13 26.17
C VAL A 11 4.40 -2.70 26.63
N GLY A 12 5.38 -2.10 27.29
CA GLY A 12 5.31 -0.69 27.64
C GLY A 12 5.24 0.16 26.37
N VAL A 13 4.04 0.65 26.03
CA VAL A 13 3.82 1.54 24.89
C VAL A 13 3.88 2.98 25.39
N ALA A 14 4.97 3.67 25.09
CA ALA A 14 5.11 5.09 25.41
C ALA A 14 4.99 5.92 24.11
N PRO A 15 4.22 7.02 24.10
CA PRO A 15 4.24 7.96 23.00
C PRO A 15 5.57 8.72 23.02
N VAL A 16 6.24 8.77 21.88
CA VAL A 16 7.53 9.46 21.68
C VAL A 16 7.40 10.36 20.46
N PRO A 17 8.03 11.56 20.43
CA PRO A 17 8.01 12.41 19.23
C PRO A 17 8.56 11.66 18.02
N MET A 18 7.89 11.85 16.88
CA MET A 18 8.27 11.30 15.59
C MET A 18 9.55 11.96 15.08
N GLN A 19 10.51 11.17 14.59
CA GLN A 19 11.72 11.70 13.98
C GLN A 19 11.47 12.15 12.54
N GLU A 20 12.33 13.02 12.01
CA GLU A 20 12.18 13.56 10.64
C GLU A 20 12.23 12.45 9.56
N GLU A 21 13.08 11.44 9.73
CA GLU A 21 13.14 10.29 8.80
C GLU A 21 11.84 9.46 8.83
N GLU A 22 11.28 9.24 10.03
CA GLU A 22 10.00 8.55 10.22
C GLU A 22 8.87 9.33 9.56
N ARG A 23 8.86 10.66 9.73
CA ARG A 23 7.91 11.57 9.08
C ARG A 23 7.98 11.50 7.57
N ARG A 24 9.19 11.52 6.99
CA ARG A 24 9.41 11.37 5.53
C ARG A 24 8.94 10.01 5.03
N ARG A 25 9.25 8.93 5.75
CA ARG A 25 8.77 7.58 5.42
C ARG A 25 7.24 7.53 5.42
N LEU A 26 6.61 8.07 6.46
CA LEU A 26 5.15 8.11 6.56
C LEU A 26 4.52 9.00 5.47
N ALA A 27 5.15 10.12 5.10
CA ALA A 27 4.74 10.98 3.99
C ALA A 27 4.76 10.25 2.63
N ARG A 28 5.75 9.38 2.39
CA ARG A 28 5.76 8.48 1.21
C ARG A 28 4.54 7.58 1.16
N PHE A 29 4.17 6.94 2.28
CA PHE A 29 2.98 6.10 2.38
C PHE A 29 1.67 6.89 2.27
N ALA A 30 1.63 8.12 2.78
CA ALA A 30 0.53 9.06 2.57
C ALA A 30 0.43 9.55 1.11
N GLY A 31 1.44 9.29 0.28
CA GLY A 31 1.49 9.69 -1.12
C GLY A 31 1.80 11.17 -1.33
N LEU A 32 2.40 11.84 -0.33
CA LEU A 32 2.78 13.25 -0.38
C LEU A 32 4.06 13.49 -1.19
N ASP A 33 4.95 12.50 -1.25
CA ASP A 33 6.22 12.59 -2.01
C ASP A 33 6.06 12.41 -3.51
N ARG A 34 4.86 12.01 -3.98
CA ARG A 34 4.61 12.02 -5.42
C ARG A 34 4.45 13.47 -5.82
N PRO A 35 5.31 14.04 -6.68
CA PRO A 35 5.09 15.38 -7.19
C PRO A 35 3.65 15.40 -7.69
N ALA A 36 2.85 16.32 -7.15
CA ALA A 36 1.50 16.48 -7.60
C ALA A 36 1.61 16.72 -9.10
N SER A 37 1.30 15.71 -9.91
CA SER A 37 1.28 15.79 -11.36
C SER A 37 0.03 16.58 -11.76
N GLY A 38 -0.17 17.73 -11.12
CA GLY A 38 -1.17 18.72 -11.40
C GLY A 38 -1.06 19.24 -12.83
N GLN A 39 0.09 19.06 -13.50
CA GLN A 39 0.27 19.43 -14.90
C GLN A 39 -0.32 18.43 -15.93
N GLY A 40 -0.69 17.21 -15.52
CA GLY A 40 -1.29 16.22 -16.42
C GLY A 40 -2.82 16.19 -16.41
N LEU A 41 -3.45 16.76 -15.36
CA LEU A 41 -4.88 16.56 -15.09
C LEU A 41 -5.80 17.39 -16.00
N TRP A 42 -5.48 18.66 -16.23
CA TRP A 42 -6.21 19.47 -17.22
C TRP A 42 -5.92 19.00 -18.64
N ARG A 43 -4.68 18.59 -18.96
CA ARG A 43 -4.34 18.00 -20.27
C ARG A 43 -5.09 16.69 -20.56
N GLY A 44 -5.35 15.87 -19.54
CA GLY A 44 -6.10 14.61 -19.70
C GLY A 44 -7.61 14.78 -19.86
N VAL A 45 -8.20 15.89 -19.38
CA VAL A 45 -9.66 16.13 -19.43
C VAL A 45 -10.04 17.13 -20.51
N LEU A 46 -9.36 18.27 -20.61
CA LEU A 46 -9.70 19.30 -21.61
C LEU A 46 -9.38 18.84 -23.02
N ARG A 47 -8.28 18.09 -23.23
CA ARG A 47 -7.87 17.66 -24.57
C ARG A 47 -8.90 16.76 -25.28
N PRO A 48 -9.42 15.68 -24.65
CA PRO A 48 -10.47 14.87 -25.29
C PRO A 48 -11.78 15.64 -25.46
N TRP A 49 -12.16 16.51 -24.50
CA TRP A 49 -13.37 17.33 -24.63
C TRP A 49 -13.28 18.34 -25.78
N LEU A 50 -12.14 19.03 -25.89
CA LEU A 50 -11.86 19.98 -26.98
C LEU A 50 -11.71 19.28 -28.33
N SER A 51 -11.34 18.00 -28.38
CA SER A 51 -11.31 17.23 -29.64
C SER A 51 -12.66 16.59 -30.01
N LEU A 52 -13.48 16.23 -29.02
CA LEU A 52 -14.77 15.56 -29.27
C LEU A 52 -15.81 16.49 -29.89
N ILE A 53 -15.83 17.77 -29.50
CA ILE A 53 -16.73 18.77 -30.09
C ILE A 53 -16.48 18.91 -31.60
N PRO A 54 -15.27 19.26 -32.09
CA PRO A 54 -15.03 19.35 -33.53
C PRO A 54 -15.11 18.00 -34.24
N ALA A 55 -14.71 16.89 -33.61
CA ALA A 55 -14.86 15.56 -34.20
C ALA A 55 -16.34 15.18 -34.40
N SER A 56 -17.21 15.51 -33.45
CA SER A 56 -18.65 15.28 -33.57
C SER A 56 -19.31 16.16 -34.63
N VAL A 57 -18.89 17.42 -34.74
CA VAL A 57 -19.33 18.34 -35.81
C VAL A 57 -18.85 17.85 -37.18
N LEU A 58 -17.60 17.40 -37.28
CA LEU A 58 -17.03 16.86 -38.52
C LEU A 58 -17.71 15.56 -38.95
N LEU A 59 -17.99 14.65 -38.02
CA LEU A 59 -18.72 13.40 -38.29
C LEU A 59 -20.16 13.68 -38.73
N ALA A 60 -20.85 14.62 -38.09
CA ALA A 60 -22.18 15.05 -38.49
C ALA A 60 -22.17 15.66 -39.91
N TRP A 61 -21.18 16.51 -40.20
CA TRP A 61 -21.00 17.11 -41.52
C TRP A 61 -20.67 16.09 -42.61
N LEU A 62 -19.78 15.12 -42.33
CA LEU A 62 -19.45 14.03 -43.25
C LEU A 62 -20.64 13.11 -43.50
N ALA A 63 -21.39 12.76 -42.46
CA ALA A 63 -22.62 11.97 -42.59
C ALA A 63 -23.65 12.69 -43.46
N GLN A 64 -23.80 14.01 -43.29
CA GLN A 64 -24.67 14.84 -44.11
C GLN A 64 -24.24 14.83 -45.59
N ARG A 65 -22.94 14.97 -45.87
CA ARG A 65 -22.38 14.92 -47.22
C ARG A 65 -22.50 13.54 -47.88
N ALA A 66 -22.33 12.47 -47.11
CA ALA A 66 -22.31 11.11 -47.63
C ALA A 66 -23.71 10.52 -47.89
N LEU A 67 -24.72 10.90 -47.10
CA LEU A 67 -26.05 10.29 -47.16
C LEU A 67 -27.03 11.00 -48.12
N LEU A 68 -26.64 12.13 -48.75
CA LEU A 68 -27.49 12.92 -49.66
C LEU A 68 -28.92 13.11 -49.11
N LEU A 69 -29.04 13.33 -47.80
CA LEU A 69 -30.34 13.39 -47.13
C LEU A 69 -31.14 14.57 -47.68
N PRO A 70 -32.42 14.39 -48.06
CA PRO A 70 -33.23 15.48 -48.56
C PRO A 70 -33.47 16.50 -47.44
N SER A 71 -33.45 17.79 -47.79
CA SER A 71 -33.42 18.94 -46.85
C SER A 71 -34.56 18.98 -45.82
N TRP A 72 -35.68 18.34 -46.09
CA TRP A 72 -36.80 18.23 -45.14
C TRP A 72 -36.49 17.28 -43.96
N LEU A 73 -35.66 16.25 -44.17
CA LEU A 73 -35.18 15.34 -43.11
C LEU A 73 -34.11 16.00 -42.22
N GLU A 74 -33.36 16.96 -42.75
CA GLU A 74 -32.31 17.70 -42.02
C GLU A 74 -32.88 18.46 -40.81
N SER A 75 -34.04 19.10 -40.97
CA SER A 75 -34.69 19.88 -39.91
C SER A 75 -35.10 19.05 -38.68
N ARG A 76 -35.35 17.74 -38.87
CA ARG A 76 -35.84 16.84 -37.80
C ARG A 76 -34.73 16.03 -37.15
N LEU A 77 -33.68 15.66 -37.88
CA LEU A 77 -32.61 14.78 -37.35
C LEU A 77 -31.53 15.54 -36.57
N LEU A 78 -31.21 16.78 -36.96
CA LEU A 78 -30.23 17.61 -36.27
C LEU A 78 -30.54 17.84 -34.77
N PRO A 79 -31.77 18.22 -34.36
CA PRO A 79 -32.07 18.40 -32.94
C PRO A 79 -32.02 17.07 -32.16
N VAL A 80 -32.38 15.95 -32.79
CA VAL A 80 -32.31 14.62 -32.16
C VAL A 80 -30.86 14.19 -31.93
N LEU A 81 -29.99 14.38 -32.93
CA LEU A 81 -28.56 14.11 -32.80
C LEU A 81 -27.90 15.02 -31.77
N ALA A 82 -28.23 16.32 -31.78
CA ALA A 82 -27.74 17.27 -30.79
C ALA A 82 -28.17 16.88 -29.36
N ALA A 83 -29.43 16.46 -29.19
CA ALA A 83 -29.93 15.97 -27.90
C ALA A 83 -29.20 14.70 -27.44
N TYR A 84 -28.98 13.73 -28.34
CA TYR A 84 -28.27 12.48 -28.01
C TYR A 84 -26.80 12.72 -27.64
N LEU A 85 -26.10 13.57 -28.39
CA LEU A 85 -24.72 13.96 -28.08
C LEU A 85 -24.63 14.71 -26.75
N SER A 86 -25.57 15.60 -26.48
CA SER A 86 -25.65 16.33 -25.20
C SER A 86 -25.90 15.38 -24.03
N ALA A 87 -26.84 14.44 -24.17
CA ALA A 87 -27.12 13.43 -23.15
C ALA A 87 -25.91 12.51 -22.90
N SER A 88 -25.23 12.08 -23.97
CA SER A 88 -24.02 11.27 -23.87
C SER A 88 -22.88 12.03 -23.17
N GLY A 89 -22.70 13.31 -23.51
CA GLY A 89 -21.72 14.20 -22.86
C GLY A 89 -21.99 14.35 -21.36
N LEU A 90 -23.25 14.56 -20.97
CA LEU A 90 -23.67 14.63 -19.56
C LEU A 90 -23.43 13.30 -18.82
N ALA A 91 -23.76 12.16 -19.44
CA ALA A 91 -23.52 10.84 -18.86
C ALA A 91 -22.02 10.58 -18.63
N ILE A 92 -21.16 10.94 -19.59
CA ILE A 92 -19.71 10.82 -19.47
C ILE A 92 -19.20 11.75 -18.36
N ALA A 93 -19.62 13.02 -18.33
CA ALA A 93 -19.24 13.97 -17.29
C ALA A 93 -19.67 13.48 -15.88
N GLY A 94 -20.90 12.98 -15.76
CA GLY A 94 -21.43 12.39 -14.53
C GLY A 94 -20.61 11.18 -14.06
N ARG A 95 -20.30 10.25 -14.97
CA ARG A 95 -19.43 9.09 -14.69
C ARG A 95 -18.04 9.52 -14.22
N TRP A 96 -17.43 10.52 -14.87
CA TRP A 96 -16.12 11.05 -14.47
C TRP A 96 -16.15 11.72 -13.10
N LEU A 97 -17.16 12.54 -12.82
CA LEU A 97 -17.35 13.16 -11.50
C LEU A 97 -17.53 12.09 -10.41
N TRP A 98 -18.33 11.06 -10.69
CA TRP A 98 -18.51 9.92 -9.78
C TRP A 98 -17.20 9.18 -9.53
N LEU A 99 -16.45 8.83 -10.59
CA LEU A 99 -15.14 8.20 -10.45
C LEU A 99 -14.15 9.07 -9.67
N ARG A 100 -14.17 10.39 -9.87
CA ARG A 100 -13.34 11.33 -9.12
C ARG A 100 -13.71 11.35 -7.63
N ARG A 101 -15.00 11.45 -7.30
CA ARG A 101 -15.48 11.40 -5.91
C ARG A 101 -15.12 10.06 -5.27
N ARG A 102 -15.32 8.94 -5.98
CA ARG A 102 -14.96 7.60 -5.53
C ARG A 102 -13.46 7.46 -5.28
N ARG A 103 -12.62 7.97 -6.19
CA ARG A 103 -11.16 8.00 -6.02
C ARG A 103 -10.74 8.86 -4.84
N ALA A 104 -11.34 10.03 -4.65
CA ALA A 104 -11.06 10.90 -3.52
C ALA A 104 -11.44 10.23 -2.19
N GLN A 105 -12.62 9.62 -2.13
CA GLN A 105 -13.09 8.86 -0.97
C GLN A 105 -12.19 7.64 -0.69
N TRP A 106 -11.80 6.90 -1.72
CA TRP A 106 -10.87 5.80 -1.61
C TRP A 106 -9.50 6.27 -1.10
N ARG A 107 -8.94 7.35 -1.65
CA ARG A 107 -7.70 7.95 -1.16
C ARG A 107 -7.80 8.38 0.29
N ARG A 108 -8.91 8.99 0.71
CA ARG A 108 -9.13 9.34 2.12
C ARG A 108 -9.21 8.11 3.02
N ARG A 109 -9.82 7.02 2.57
CA ARG A 109 -9.89 5.78 3.33
C ARG A 109 -8.53 5.09 3.45
N VAL A 110 -7.76 5.07 2.37
CA VAL A 110 -6.45 4.39 2.33
C VAL A 110 -5.36 5.23 2.99
N HIS A 111 -5.28 6.53 2.68
CA HIS A 111 -4.23 7.39 3.19
C HIS A 111 -4.60 8.19 4.45
N GLY A 112 -5.89 8.21 4.81
CA GLY A 112 -6.39 8.94 5.99
C GLY A 112 -5.67 8.57 7.28
N PRO A 113 -5.45 7.27 7.59
CA PRO A 113 -4.69 6.87 8.78
C PRO A 113 -3.27 7.44 8.80
N TYR A 114 -2.53 7.42 7.68
CA TYR A 114 -1.17 7.97 7.61
C TYR A 114 -1.14 9.50 7.76
N LEU A 115 -2.14 10.20 7.20
CA LEU A 115 -2.28 11.64 7.39
C LEU A 115 -2.59 11.98 8.85
N ALA A 116 -3.47 11.21 9.50
CA ALA A 116 -3.77 11.39 10.92
C ALA A 116 -2.52 11.18 11.79
N ASP A 117 -1.69 10.19 11.49
CA ASP A 117 -0.42 9.98 12.19
C ASP A 117 0.58 11.12 11.95
N LEU A 118 0.66 11.67 10.72
CA LEU A 118 1.49 12.84 10.42
C LEU A 118 1.03 14.09 11.19
N ASP A 119 -0.28 14.27 11.34
CA ASP A 119 -0.87 15.40 12.07
C ASP A 119 -0.63 15.29 13.58
N ARG A 120 -0.61 14.06 14.14
CA ARG A 120 -0.27 13.84 15.55
C ARG A 120 1.20 14.10 15.86
N GLY A 121 2.10 13.70 14.98
CA GLY A 121 3.54 13.90 15.14
C GLY A 121 4.19 13.05 16.24
N ASP A 122 3.52 12.02 16.71
CA ASP A 122 4.01 11.05 17.69
C ASP A 122 4.06 9.62 17.12
N VAL A 123 4.81 8.77 17.79
CA VAL A 123 4.91 7.33 17.52
C VAL A 123 4.80 6.55 18.82
N GLU A 124 4.26 5.34 18.74
CA GLU A 124 4.26 4.36 19.80
C GLU A 124 5.60 3.60 19.78
N GLU A 125 6.35 3.68 20.88
CA GLU A 125 7.58 2.89 21.06
C GLU A 125 7.25 1.58 21.79
N GLU A 126 7.51 0.46 21.13
CA GLU A 126 7.32 -0.90 21.64
C GLU A 126 8.70 -1.53 21.88
N ARG A 127 8.93 -2.05 23.09
CA ARG A 127 10.21 -2.68 23.46
C ARG A 127 10.02 -4.17 23.66
N TYR A 128 10.89 -4.95 23.02
CA TYR A 128 10.84 -6.40 23.02
C TYR A 128 12.14 -6.99 23.55
N ALA A 129 12.01 -8.08 24.29
CA ALA A 129 13.10 -8.96 24.68
C ALA A 129 12.82 -10.34 24.07
N PHE A 130 13.88 -10.95 23.54
CA PHE A 130 13.82 -12.24 22.88
C PHE A 130 14.86 -13.17 23.48
N ASP A 131 14.51 -14.45 23.60
CA ASP A 131 15.37 -15.48 24.15
C ASP A 131 15.82 -16.52 23.10
N ALA A 132 15.09 -16.63 21.98
CA ALA A 132 15.44 -17.49 20.86
C ALA A 132 15.17 -16.81 19.50
N CYS A 133 15.90 -17.25 18.49
CA CYS A 133 15.74 -16.82 17.10
C CYS A 133 15.85 -18.03 16.17
N LYS A 134 14.88 -18.18 15.26
CA LYS A 134 14.97 -19.09 14.12
C LYS A 134 14.90 -18.28 12.84
N SER A 135 15.62 -18.71 11.81
CA SER A 135 15.69 -17.99 10.55
C SER A 135 15.57 -18.92 9.36
N TRP A 136 14.75 -18.49 8.41
CA TRP A 136 14.29 -19.34 7.34
C TRP A 136 14.33 -18.63 6.01
N ARG A 137 14.72 -19.32 4.94
CA ARG A 137 14.64 -18.79 3.58
C ARG A 137 13.36 -19.28 2.90
N GLU A 138 12.54 -18.34 2.45
CA GLU A 138 11.36 -18.62 1.63
C GLU A 138 11.80 -19.15 0.25
N PRO A 139 11.32 -20.33 -0.18
CA PRO A 139 11.89 -21.03 -1.33
C PRO A 139 11.53 -20.36 -2.66
N GLU A 140 10.32 -19.79 -2.75
CA GLU A 140 9.85 -19.13 -3.98
C GLU A 140 10.50 -17.75 -4.20
N ARG A 141 10.78 -17.03 -3.11
CA ARG A 141 11.15 -15.62 -3.18
C ARG A 141 12.54 -15.31 -2.66
N GLY A 142 13.19 -16.26 -1.98
CA GLY A 142 14.50 -16.08 -1.36
C GLY A 142 14.52 -15.10 -0.18
N ALA A 143 13.36 -14.62 0.29
CA ALA A 143 13.29 -13.76 1.46
C ALA A 143 13.69 -14.54 2.72
N VAL A 144 14.49 -13.92 3.59
CA VAL A 144 14.76 -14.51 4.90
C VAL A 144 13.71 -14.01 5.90
N LEU A 145 13.06 -14.95 6.57
CA LEU A 145 12.13 -14.71 7.68
C LEU A 145 12.86 -15.03 8.99
N HIS A 146 12.93 -14.06 9.88
CA HIS A 146 13.40 -14.23 11.25
C HIS A 146 12.20 -14.31 12.20
N LEU A 147 12.11 -15.40 12.95
CA LEU A 147 11.12 -15.61 14.01
C LEU A 147 11.83 -15.51 15.35
N LEU A 148 11.45 -14.51 16.14
CA LEU A 148 12.07 -14.16 17.41
C LEU A 148 11.10 -14.50 18.54
N ARG A 149 11.47 -15.43 19.42
CA ARG A 149 10.59 -15.84 20.52
C ARG A 149 10.52 -14.73 21.56
N ILE A 150 9.30 -14.30 21.90
CA ILE A 150 9.05 -13.37 23.01
C ILE A 150 8.81 -14.19 24.28
N ASP A 151 7.95 -15.20 24.18
CA ASP A 151 7.64 -16.18 25.21
C ASP A 151 7.10 -17.48 24.57
N ALA A 152 6.57 -18.39 25.38
CA ALA A 152 6.06 -19.68 24.93
C ALA A 152 4.91 -19.58 23.91
N GLU A 153 4.13 -18.49 23.92
CA GLU A 153 2.89 -18.34 23.14
C GLU A 153 2.99 -17.28 22.03
N ARG A 154 4.10 -16.54 22.00
CA ARG A 154 4.28 -15.38 21.12
C ARG A 154 5.66 -15.34 20.51
N CYS A 155 5.69 -15.06 19.22
CA CYS A 155 6.92 -14.71 18.50
C CYS A 155 6.75 -13.43 17.69
N PHE A 156 7.85 -12.77 17.41
CA PHE A 156 7.92 -11.58 16.57
C PHE A 156 8.54 -11.95 15.22
N ALA A 157 7.84 -11.62 14.15
CA ALA A 157 8.28 -11.95 12.80
C ALA A 157 8.91 -10.74 12.11
N VAL A 158 10.09 -10.94 11.52
CA VAL A 158 10.81 -9.92 10.76
C VAL A 158 11.26 -10.51 9.44
N HIS A 159 10.82 -9.90 8.36
CA HIS A 159 11.22 -10.30 7.02
C HIS A 159 12.36 -9.41 6.57
N ASP A 160 13.41 -10.05 6.07
CA ASP A 160 14.65 -9.45 5.61
C ASP A 160 14.57 -9.06 4.13
N TYR A 161 13.56 -8.26 3.82
CA TYR A 161 13.55 -7.43 2.63
C TYR A 161 13.42 -5.99 3.11
N ARG A 162 14.36 -5.12 2.75
CA ARG A 162 14.20 -3.69 3.02
C ARG A 162 13.02 -3.19 2.18
N ASP A 163 12.14 -2.36 2.74
CA ASP A 163 11.04 -1.73 1.97
C ASP A 163 11.55 -0.99 0.72
N GLU A 164 12.78 -0.48 0.76
CA GLU A 164 13.47 0.18 -0.35
C GLU A 164 13.93 -0.80 -1.44
N ASP A 165 14.25 -2.02 -1.02
CA ASP A 165 14.63 -3.12 -1.89
C ASP A 165 13.42 -3.98 -2.28
N TYR A 166 12.19 -3.65 -1.83
CA TYR A 166 11.01 -4.46 -2.16
C TYR A 166 10.76 -4.55 -3.67
N ALA A 167 11.07 -3.48 -4.41
CA ALA A 167 11.00 -3.48 -5.87
C ALA A 167 12.10 -4.36 -6.51
N ALA A 168 13.32 -4.33 -5.97
CA ALA A 168 14.43 -5.18 -6.41
C ALA A 168 14.18 -6.66 -6.06
N PHE A 169 13.59 -6.91 -4.88
CA PHE A 169 13.12 -8.20 -4.42
C PHE A 169 12.01 -8.77 -5.31
N LEU A 170 11.01 -7.97 -5.69
CA LEU A 170 10.01 -8.37 -6.69
C LEU A 170 10.63 -8.67 -8.06
N ALA A 171 11.80 -8.10 -8.35
CA ALA A 171 12.58 -8.39 -9.55
C ALA A 171 13.53 -9.60 -9.40
N GLY A 172 13.52 -10.29 -8.25
CA GLY A 172 14.32 -11.49 -7.99
C GLY A 172 15.77 -11.21 -7.54
N GLU A 173 16.10 -9.97 -7.17
CA GLU A 173 17.43 -9.64 -6.64
C GLU A 173 17.56 -10.00 -5.17
N ALA A 174 18.69 -10.63 -4.81
CA ALA A 174 18.99 -10.97 -3.43
C ALA A 174 19.26 -9.70 -2.57
N PRO A 175 18.78 -9.64 -1.32
CA PRO A 175 19.02 -8.50 -0.44
C PRO A 175 20.52 -8.29 -0.18
N ARG A 176 21.00 -7.06 -0.31
CA ARG A 176 22.45 -6.72 -0.24
C ARG A 176 23.07 -6.90 1.14
N ARG A 177 22.28 -6.92 2.21
CA ARG A 177 22.75 -7.12 3.58
C ARG A 177 21.65 -7.73 4.44
N LEU A 178 21.91 -8.91 4.98
CA LEU A 178 20.97 -9.57 5.87
C LEU A 178 20.86 -8.82 7.21
N LEU A 179 19.65 -8.74 7.74
CA LEU A 179 19.38 -8.30 9.10
C LEU A 179 20.13 -9.19 10.10
N ARG A 180 20.52 -8.59 11.22
CA ARG A 180 21.15 -9.28 12.35
C ARG A 180 20.22 -9.15 13.56
N PRO A 181 19.27 -10.08 13.73
CA PRO A 181 18.40 -10.06 14.90
C PRO A 181 19.23 -10.17 16.18
N ALA A 182 18.83 -9.43 17.21
CA ALA A 182 19.47 -9.42 18.52
C ALA A 182 18.45 -9.70 19.62
N ARG A 183 18.94 -9.89 20.85
CA ARG A 183 18.11 -10.24 22.02
C ARG A 183 17.13 -9.15 22.44
N ARG A 184 17.33 -7.91 22.01
CA ARG A 184 16.41 -6.81 22.28
C ARG A 184 16.07 -6.08 21.00
N ALA A 185 14.85 -5.57 20.93
CA ALA A 185 14.46 -4.66 19.87
C ALA A 185 13.58 -3.53 20.36
N VAL A 186 13.71 -2.40 19.68
CA VAL A 186 12.83 -1.25 19.79
C VAL A 186 12.13 -1.08 18.45
N LEU A 187 10.82 -1.23 18.45
CA LEU A 187 9.95 -1.01 17.31
C LEU A 187 9.19 0.29 17.51
N ARG A 188 9.26 1.21 16.55
CA ARG A 188 8.46 2.45 16.59
C ARG A 188 7.37 2.37 15.53
N ARG A 189 6.13 2.54 15.97
CA ARG A 189 4.94 2.34 15.16
C ARG A 189 4.06 3.58 15.17
N ALA A 190 3.42 3.86 14.05
CA ALA A 190 2.42 4.91 13.98
C ALA A 190 1.13 4.49 14.72
N PRO A 191 0.53 5.33 15.59
CA PRO A 191 -0.56 4.93 16.48
C PRO A 191 -1.86 4.57 15.76
N VAL A 192 -2.21 5.27 14.68
CA VAL A 192 -3.47 5.10 13.95
C VAL A 192 -3.32 4.10 12.81
N SER A 193 -2.35 4.30 11.92
CA SER A 193 -2.13 3.41 10.77
C SER A 193 -1.45 2.09 11.14
N ARG A 194 -0.88 2.00 12.35
CA ARG A 194 -0.11 0.83 12.83
C ARG A 194 1.08 0.47 11.94
N LEU A 195 1.56 1.41 11.11
CA LEU A 195 2.72 1.23 10.26
C LEU A 195 4.00 1.17 11.10
N ALA A 196 4.82 0.14 10.90
CA ALA A 196 6.15 0.03 11.52
C ALA A 196 7.13 0.99 10.83
N LEU A 197 7.48 2.09 11.50
CA LEU A 197 8.30 3.16 10.95
C LEU A 197 9.79 2.90 11.12
N SER A 198 10.20 2.34 12.25
CA SER A 198 11.58 1.93 12.50
C SER A 198 11.62 0.69 13.38
N LEU A 199 12.62 -0.17 13.14
CA LEU A 199 12.92 -1.34 13.95
C LEU A 199 14.43 -1.33 14.17
N ARG A 200 14.84 -1.27 15.43
CA ARG A 200 16.24 -1.32 15.83
C ARG A 200 16.45 -2.52 16.73
N PHE A 201 17.50 -3.28 16.44
CA PHE A 201 17.99 -4.33 17.31
C PHE A 201 19.08 -3.76 18.21
N ASP A 202 19.00 -4.08 19.48
CA ASP A 202 19.95 -3.71 20.52
C ASP A 202 20.50 -5.00 21.15
N ASP A 203 21.66 -4.91 21.79
CA ASP A 203 22.33 -6.05 22.45
C ASP A 203 23.03 -7.01 21.48
N ASP A 204 23.51 -8.15 22.00
CA ASP A 204 24.19 -9.18 21.23
C ASP A 204 23.27 -9.84 20.20
N ALA A 205 23.78 -9.94 18.97
CA ALA A 205 23.10 -10.60 17.87
C ALA A 205 23.00 -12.11 18.13
N PHE A 206 21.90 -12.72 17.71
CA PHE A 206 21.78 -14.17 17.73
C PHE A 206 22.73 -14.81 16.70
N ALA A 207 23.35 -15.93 17.09
CA ALA A 207 23.99 -16.83 16.14
C ALA A 207 22.89 -17.40 15.24
N THR A 208 22.78 -16.85 14.03
CA THR A 208 21.65 -17.11 13.14
C THR A 208 22.10 -18.06 12.04
N VAL A 209 21.57 -19.27 12.02
CA VAL A 209 21.66 -20.18 10.88
C VAL A 209 20.39 -20.00 10.06
N VAL A 210 20.55 -19.70 8.77
CA VAL A 210 19.42 -19.62 7.84
C VAL A 210 19.20 -21.00 7.27
N GLU A 211 18.05 -21.59 7.60
CA GLU A 211 17.62 -22.88 7.08
C GLU A 211 16.70 -22.66 5.86
N ASP A 212 16.68 -23.62 4.93
CA ASP A 212 15.76 -23.63 3.80
C ASP A 212 14.55 -24.52 4.11
N GLY A 213 13.38 -24.13 3.59
CA GLY A 213 12.28 -25.07 3.39
C GLY A 213 10.92 -24.38 3.28
N PRO A 214 9.78 -24.90 3.79
CA PRO A 214 8.54 -24.82 3.04
C PRO A 214 8.03 -23.40 2.91
N TYR A 215 7.43 -23.16 1.75
CA TYR A 215 6.55 -22.03 1.59
C TYR A 215 5.30 -22.19 2.48
N SER A 216 4.88 -21.12 3.15
CA SER A 216 3.59 -21.07 3.83
C SER A 216 2.87 -19.77 3.51
N ASP A 217 1.65 -19.88 3.01
CA ASP A 217 0.73 -18.76 2.84
C ASP A 217 0.26 -18.16 4.19
N ARG A 218 0.56 -18.85 5.30
CA ARG A 218 0.16 -18.48 6.67
C ARG A 218 1.27 -17.82 7.47
N TRP A 219 2.38 -17.41 6.83
CA TRP A 219 3.41 -16.66 7.53
C TRP A 219 2.84 -15.35 8.11
N PRO A 220 3.27 -14.95 9.32
CA PRO A 220 2.81 -13.72 9.93
C PRO A 220 3.26 -12.50 9.11
N PRO A 221 2.52 -11.38 9.16
CA PRO A 221 2.96 -10.17 8.50
C PRO A 221 4.26 -9.64 9.11
N ASN A 222 5.08 -8.99 8.28
CA ASN A 222 6.35 -8.41 8.70
C ASN A 222 6.18 -7.41 9.87
N ARG A 223 7.10 -7.48 10.84
CA ARG A 223 7.17 -6.65 12.06
C ARG A 223 5.89 -6.70 12.89
N GLN A 224 5.36 -7.90 13.09
CA GLN A 224 4.21 -8.15 13.95
C GLN A 224 4.47 -9.27 14.94
N VAL A 225 3.81 -9.14 16.10
CA VAL A 225 3.68 -10.24 17.05
C VAL A 225 2.69 -11.25 16.48
N TRP A 226 3.12 -12.49 16.44
CA TRP A 226 2.35 -13.66 16.08
C TRP A 226 2.06 -14.47 17.35
N ARG A 227 0.78 -14.68 17.65
CA ARG A 227 0.31 -15.41 18.84
C ARG A 227 0.11 -16.88 18.47
N VAL A 228 1.21 -17.62 18.43
CA VAL A 228 1.25 -19.05 18.15
C VAL A 228 2.28 -19.66 19.11
N PRO A 229 1.96 -20.81 19.75
CA PRO A 229 2.91 -21.51 20.60
C PRO A 229 4.23 -21.75 19.87
N TRP A 230 5.35 -21.51 20.55
CA TRP A 230 6.66 -21.67 19.95
C TRP A 230 6.88 -23.10 19.44
N ASP A 231 6.43 -24.11 20.19
CA ASP A 231 6.51 -25.51 19.78
C ASP A 231 5.78 -25.78 18.46
N GLU A 232 4.65 -25.09 18.22
CA GLU A 232 3.93 -25.19 16.95
C GLU A 232 4.72 -24.51 15.81
N VAL A 233 5.39 -23.38 16.08
CA VAL A 233 6.31 -22.76 15.13
C VAL A 233 7.43 -23.74 14.76
N GLU A 234 8.03 -24.41 15.74
CA GLU A 234 9.08 -25.38 15.49
C GLU A 234 8.59 -26.59 14.70
N GLN A 235 7.41 -27.13 15.04
CA GLN A 235 6.80 -28.23 14.27
C GLN A 235 6.55 -27.84 12.81
N ARG A 236 6.04 -26.62 12.56
CA ARG A 236 5.81 -26.13 11.19
C ARG A 236 7.10 -25.96 10.40
N LEU A 237 8.20 -25.61 11.07
CA LEU A 237 9.52 -25.52 10.43
C LEU A 237 10.13 -26.90 10.14
N MET A 238 9.89 -27.89 11.01
CA MET A 238 10.43 -29.25 10.86
C MET A 238 9.62 -30.16 9.93
N ALA A 239 8.34 -29.86 9.70
CA ALA A 239 7.42 -30.70 8.93
C ALA A 239 7.64 -30.63 7.40
N ALA A 240 8.79 -30.15 6.95
CA ALA A 240 9.10 -29.85 5.56
C ALA A 240 10.56 -30.09 5.23
#